data_AF-A0A327NS83-F1
#
_entry.id   AF-A0A327NS83-F1
#
_cell.length_a   1.000
_cell.length_b   1.000
_cell.length_c   1.000
_cell.angle_alpha   90.00
_cell.angle_beta   90.00
_cell.angle_gamma   90.00
#
_symmetry.space_group_name_H-M   'P 1'
#
loop_
_entity.id
_entity.type
_entity.pdbx_description
1 polymer ?
#
loop_
_entity_poly.entity_id
_entity_poly.type
_entity_poly.pdbx_seq_one_letter_code
_entity_poly.pdbx_strand_id
1 'polypeptide(L)'
;MIYGYQPKKSGAIGCRLLRILLLICVELVAAFTAEAQPFMCRQFSANDGLPSSYCFTSIQDRDGYLWVGTYGGVARFDGATFKNFTVNDGLVNNQALSFCQDKDQNLWIGTFNGISIWKQGRFRNITMAGKIPIERVFGMTQTRDGRIWATCEKGLLVFKNAETPPTLYQLDTENQPVTHLWGVCQTPSGQLLVSNTYKLFLFDKNRFSEIKYPNGQSVEARCLVRLGNQMLIGTYEQGVLDYKAGTVTPLYASILPLNCVYSISLLITASDCGWQPTRALFVLIKAKPPY
;
A
#
# COMPACT_ATOMS: atom_id res chain seq x y z
N MET A 1 -22.88 -77.89 -41.62
CA MET A 1 -23.50 -76.62 -41.17
C MET A 1 -23.36 -76.50 -39.66
N ILE A 2 -22.44 -75.66 -39.16
CA ILE A 2 -22.51 -75.07 -37.83
C ILE A 2 -22.03 -73.62 -38.00
N TYR A 3 -22.94 -72.66 -37.79
CA TYR A 3 -22.64 -71.23 -37.85
C TYR A 3 -21.98 -70.80 -36.53
N GLY A 4 -20.76 -70.28 -36.58
CA GLY A 4 -20.13 -69.58 -35.47
C GLY A 4 -20.48 -68.10 -35.51
N TYR A 5 -21.34 -67.65 -34.59
CA TYR A 5 -21.63 -66.22 -34.38
C TYR A 5 -20.56 -65.64 -33.44
N GLN A 6 -19.74 -64.72 -33.93
CA GLN A 6 -18.81 -63.93 -33.11
C GLN A 6 -19.42 -62.53 -32.87
N PRO A 7 -19.66 -62.09 -31.62
CA PRO A 7 -20.19 -60.77 -31.36
C PRO A 7 -19.14 -59.68 -31.65
N LYS A 8 -19.54 -58.65 -32.40
CA LYS A 8 -18.71 -57.45 -32.64
C LYS A 8 -18.45 -56.74 -31.31
N LYS A 9 -17.17 -56.48 -31.00
CA LYS A 9 -16.71 -55.63 -29.88
C LYS A 9 -17.20 -54.19 -30.06
N SER A 10 -18.41 -53.85 -29.60
CA SER A 10 -18.94 -52.47 -29.56
C SER A 10 -18.75 -51.76 -28.22
N GLY A 11 -18.22 -52.43 -27.19
CA GLY A 11 -18.19 -51.91 -25.81
C GLY A 11 -17.11 -50.86 -25.47
N ALA A 12 -16.04 -50.73 -26.28
CA ALA A 12 -14.89 -49.91 -25.90
C ALA A 12 -15.09 -48.40 -26.14
N ILE A 13 -15.87 -48.03 -27.17
CA ILE A 13 -16.11 -46.63 -27.54
C ILE A 13 -17.15 -45.99 -26.61
N GLY A 14 -18.21 -46.73 -26.27
CA GLY A 14 -19.23 -46.30 -25.30
C GLY A 14 -18.66 -46.06 -23.90
N CYS A 15 -17.74 -46.91 -23.44
CA CYS A 15 -17.07 -46.72 -22.14
C CYS A 15 -16.15 -45.49 -22.09
N ARG A 16 -15.55 -45.10 -23.22
CA ARG A 16 -14.70 -43.88 -23.30
C ARG A 16 -15.54 -42.60 -23.32
N LEU A 17 -16.64 -42.59 -24.08
CA LEU A 17 -17.58 -41.47 -24.10
C LEU A 17 -18.25 -41.26 -22.73
N LEU A 18 -18.64 -42.34 -22.05
CA LEU A 18 -19.22 -42.27 -20.72
C LEU A 18 -18.23 -41.71 -19.68
N ARG A 19 -16.95 -42.07 -19.76
CA ARG A 19 -15.89 -41.52 -18.90
C ARG A 19 -15.65 -40.04 -19.14
N ILE A 20 -15.66 -39.59 -20.40
CA ILE A 20 -15.50 -38.16 -20.74
C ILE A 20 -16.70 -37.35 -20.23
N LEU A 21 -17.93 -37.86 -20.43
CA LEU A 21 -19.14 -37.21 -19.92
C LEU A 21 -19.14 -37.13 -18.38
N LEU A 22 -18.69 -38.19 -17.70
CA LEU A 22 -18.55 -38.19 -16.24
C LEU A 22 -17.52 -37.15 -15.76
N LEU A 23 -16.38 -37.02 -16.44
CA LEU A 23 -15.37 -36.01 -16.09
C LEU A 23 -15.89 -34.58 -16.30
N ILE A 24 -16.59 -34.32 -17.41
CA ILE A 24 -17.24 -33.03 -17.68
C ILE A 24 -18.31 -32.73 -16.62
N CYS A 25 -19.12 -33.71 -16.25
CA CYS A 25 -20.11 -33.56 -15.18
C CYS A 25 -19.45 -33.27 -13.83
N VAL A 26 -18.33 -33.93 -13.50
CA VAL A 26 -17.60 -33.67 -12.25
C VAL A 26 -17.01 -32.25 -12.23
N GLU A 27 -16.44 -31.79 -13.35
CA GLU A 27 -15.93 -30.40 -13.45
C GLU A 27 -17.05 -29.36 -13.39
N LEU A 28 -18.19 -29.61 -14.04
CA LEU A 28 -19.36 -28.74 -13.96
C LEU A 28 -19.92 -28.69 -12.53
N VAL A 29 -20.03 -29.83 -11.84
CA VAL A 29 -20.47 -29.88 -10.44
C VAL A 29 -19.47 -29.19 -9.50
N ALA A 30 -18.17 -29.33 -9.75
CA ALA A 30 -17.14 -28.59 -9.01
C ALA A 30 -17.24 -27.06 -9.24
N ALA A 31 -17.59 -26.63 -10.46
CA ALA A 31 -17.84 -25.21 -10.75
C ALA A 31 -19.12 -24.68 -10.09
N PHE A 32 -20.16 -25.52 -9.92
CA PHE A 32 -21.41 -25.15 -9.25
C PHE A 32 -21.31 -25.11 -7.71
N THR A 33 -20.27 -25.71 -7.12
CA THR A 33 -20.05 -25.73 -5.66
C THR A 33 -19.04 -24.69 -5.18
N ALA A 34 -18.51 -23.86 -6.08
CA ALA A 34 -17.73 -22.69 -5.72
C ALA A 34 -18.66 -21.55 -5.24
N GLU A 35 -19.31 -21.75 -4.09
CA GLU A 35 -19.88 -20.64 -3.35
C GLU A 35 -18.71 -19.77 -2.87
N ALA A 36 -18.64 -18.53 -3.36
CA ALA A 36 -17.71 -17.55 -2.81
C ALA A 36 -17.99 -17.43 -1.32
N GLN A 37 -17.03 -17.77 -0.46
CA GLN A 37 -17.17 -17.61 0.98
C GLN A 37 -17.60 -16.17 1.27
N PRO A 38 -18.73 -15.95 1.97
CA PRO A 38 -19.14 -14.60 2.32
C PRO A 38 -18.07 -14.00 3.23
N PHE A 39 -17.35 -13.01 2.73
CA PHE A 39 -16.44 -12.21 3.55
C PHE A 39 -17.29 -11.40 4.53
N MET A 40 -17.32 -11.82 5.79
CA MET A 40 -17.96 -11.07 6.86
C MET A 40 -17.17 -9.78 7.10
N CYS A 41 -17.67 -8.68 6.53
CA CYS A 41 -17.12 -7.35 6.75
C CYS A 41 -17.86 -6.69 7.93
N ARG A 42 -17.13 -6.40 9.01
CA ARG A 42 -17.64 -5.53 10.06
C ARG A 42 -17.32 -4.09 9.71
N GLN A 43 -18.35 -3.24 9.67
CA GLN A 43 -18.19 -1.82 9.37
C GLN A 43 -18.11 -1.02 10.67
N PHE A 44 -17.20 -0.04 10.68
CA PHE A 44 -17.13 0.99 11.71
C PHE A 44 -17.27 2.36 11.06
N SER A 45 -17.91 3.28 11.75
CA SER A 45 -18.24 4.64 11.30
C SER A 45 -18.05 5.65 12.44
N ALA A 46 -18.36 6.92 12.17
CA ALA A 46 -18.41 7.94 13.22
C ALA A 46 -19.37 7.58 14.37
N ASN A 47 -20.45 6.85 14.08
CA ASN A 47 -21.40 6.40 15.10
C ASN A 47 -20.81 5.34 16.03
N ASP A 48 -19.75 4.65 15.61
CA ASP A 48 -19.05 3.61 16.38
C ASP A 48 -17.85 4.17 17.15
N GLY A 49 -17.59 5.48 17.03
CA GLY A 49 -16.52 6.17 17.75
C GLY A 49 -15.33 6.61 16.90
N LEU A 50 -15.35 6.44 15.56
CA LEU A 50 -14.32 7.05 14.70
C LEU A 50 -14.44 8.59 14.67
N PRO A 51 -13.34 9.36 14.64
CA PRO A 51 -13.39 10.82 14.56
C PRO A 51 -14.02 11.33 13.26
N SER A 52 -13.90 10.56 12.18
CA SER A 52 -14.48 10.86 10.88
C SER A 52 -14.63 9.58 10.06
N SER A 53 -15.67 9.51 9.24
CA SER A 53 -15.84 8.44 8.25
C SER A 53 -14.88 8.57 7.05
N TYR A 54 -14.17 9.71 6.93
CA TYR A 54 -13.16 9.90 5.88
C TYR A 54 -11.78 9.48 6.40
N CYS A 55 -11.42 8.23 6.12
CA CYS A 55 -10.17 7.61 6.54
C CYS A 55 -9.11 7.69 5.44
N PHE A 56 -7.90 8.10 5.79
CA PHE A 56 -6.77 8.22 4.86
C PHE A 56 -5.78 7.07 4.96
N THR A 57 -5.50 6.63 6.18
CA THR A 57 -4.41 5.71 6.45
C THR A 57 -4.71 4.85 7.67
N SER A 58 -4.03 3.72 7.80
CA SER A 58 -4.08 2.88 8.99
C SER A 58 -2.79 2.10 9.16
N ILE A 59 -2.48 1.73 10.40
CA ILE A 59 -1.36 0.85 10.75
C ILE A 59 -1.71 0.07 12.00
N GLN A 60 -1.27 -1.19 12.11
CA GLN A 60 -1.25 -1.88 13.39
C GLN A 60 0.11 -1.63 14.04
N ASP A 61 0.11 -1.13 15.28
CA ASP A 61 1.34 -0.98 16.04
C ASP A 61 1.82 -2.33 16.59
N ARG A 62 3.06 -2.35 17.08
CA ARG A 62 3.67 -3.54 17.70
C ARG A 62 2.99 -4.02 18.98
N ASP A 63 2.18 -3.19 19.64
CA ASP A 63 1.39 -3.58 20.80
C ASP A 63 0.04 -4.21 20.39
N GLY A 64 -0.26 -4.24 19.08
CA GLY A 64 -1.44 -4.85 18.49
C GLY A 64 -2.61 -3.90 18.27
N TYR A 65 -2.50 -2.62 18.65
CA TYR A 65 -3.55 -1.63 18.42
C TYR A 65 -3.62 -1.23 16.95
N LEU A 66 -4.84 -1.10 16.43
CA LEU A 66 -5.06 -0.54 15.10
C LEU A 66 -5.19 0.98 15.21
N TRP A 67 -4.33 1.70 14.51
CA TRP A 67 -4.39 3.14 14.37
C TRP A 67 -5.01 3.52 13.03
N VAL A 68 -5.92 4.48 13.04
CA VAL A 68 -6.63 4.99 11.86
C VAL A 68 -6.49 6.50 11.80
N GLY A 69 -5.92 6.98 10.70
CA GLY A 69 -5.78 8.41 10.41
C GLY A 69 -6.97 8.86 9.59
N THR A 70 -7.67 9.88 10.06
CA THR A 70 -8.91 10.37 9.45
C THR A 70 -8.82 11.86 9.16
N TYR A 71 -9.86 12.42 8.54
CA TYR A 71 -10.02 13.87 8.41
C TYR A 71 -10.20 14.59 9.76
N GLY A 72 -10.80 13.91 10.74
CA GLY A 72 -11.18 14.49 12.04
C GLY A 72 -10.23 14.21 13.19
N GLY A 73 -9.12 13.51 12.94
CA GLY A 73 -8.15 13.11 13.96
C GLY A 73 -7.62 11.71 13.74
N VAL A 74 -6.98 11.19 14.78
CA VAL A 74 -6.44 9.83 14.85
C VAL A 74 -7.29 9.00 15.80
N ALA A 75 -7.66 7.79 15.39
CA ALA A 75 -8.32 6.82 16.24
C ALA A 75 -7.37 5.66 16.55
N ARG A 76 -7.35 5.19 17.79
CA ARG A 76 -6.68 3.95 18.21
C ARG A 76 -7.73 2.95 18.66
N PHE A 77 -7.73 1.78 18.05
CA PHE A 77 -8.69 0.72 18.28
C PHE A 77 -8.03 -0.47 18.94
N ASP A 78 -8.63 -0.96 20.02
CA ASP A 78 -8.14 -2.10 20.82
C ASP A 78 -8.80 -3.44 20.46
N GLY A 79 -9.68 -3.45 19.45
CA GLY A 79 -10.51 -4.60 19.09
C GLY A 79 -11.97 -4.48 19.56
N ALA A 80 -12.25 -3.58 20.50
CA ALA A 80 -13.57 -3.33 21.05
C ALA A 80 -13.99 -1.85 20.99
N THR A 81 -13.09 -0.93 21.33
CA THR A 81 -13.38 0.50 21.49
C THR A 81 -12.34 1.39 20.80
N PHE A 82 -12.77 2.58 20.39
CA PHE A 82 -11.89 3.61 19.84
C PHE A 82 -11.51 4.63 20.91
N LYS A 83 -10.22 4.97 20.95
CA LYS A 83 -9.69 6.15 21.63
C LYS A 83 -9.24 7.16 20.58
N ASN A 84 -9.77 8.37 20.64
CA ASN A 84 -9.51 9.40 19.65
C ASN A 84 -8.50 10.44 20.15
N PHE A 85 -7.75 11.00 19.21
CA PHE A 85 -6.77 12.05 19.43
C PHE A 85 -6.94 13.13 18.37
N THR A 86 -7.03 14.36 18.83
CA THR A 86 -7.23 15.56 18.01
C THR A 86 -6.20 16.62 18.37
N VAL A 87 -6.28 17.79 17.73
CA VAL A 87 -5.48 18.97 18.12
C VAL A 87 -5.65 19.36 19.58
N ASN A 88 -6.81 19.09 20.18
CA ASN A 88 -7.06 19.36 21.60
C ASN A 88 -6.28 18.41 22.53
N ASP A 89 -5.86 17.26 22.01
CA ASP A 89 -5.06 16.25 22.71
C ASP A 89 -3.56 16.39 22.43
N GLY A 90 -3.17 17.38 21.63
CA GLY A 90 -1.78 17.68 21.28
C GLY A 90 -1.34 17.21 19.90
N LEU A 91 -2.22 16.63 19.08
CA LEU A 91 -1.92 16.35 17.67
C LEU A 91 -1.66 17.67 16.92
N VAL A 92 -0.71 17.70 15.99
CA VAL A 92 -0.39 18.96 15.29
C VAL A 92 -1.50 19.41 14.32
N ASN A 93 -2.25 18.46 13.76
CA ASN A 93 -3.36 18.71 12.84
C ASN A 93 -4.28 17.49 12.78
N ASN A 94 -5.60 17.71 12.67
CA ASN A 94 -6.60 16.63 12.67
C ASN A 94 -6.56 15.75 11.41
N GLN A 95 -6.09 16.24 10.27
CA GLN A 95 -5.97 15.46 9.04
C GLN A 95 -4.70 14.61 9.10
N ALA A 96 -4.84 13.38 9.60
CA ALA A 96 -3.75 12.40 9.66
C ALA A 96 -3.68 11.60 8.36
N LEU A 97 -2.59 11.78 7.62
CA LEU A 97 -2.43 11.36 6.22
C LEU A 97 -1.55 10.12 6.06
N SER A 98 -0.58 9.92 6.96
CA SER A 98 0.33 8.78 6.89
C SER A 98 0.80 8.34 8.28
N PHE A 99 1.16 7.07 8.40
CA PHE A 99 1.77 6.50 9.60
C PHE A 99 3.07 5.78 9.28
N CYS A 100 3.98 5.77 10.26
CA CYS A 100 5.16 4.93 10.26
C CYS A 100 5.53 4.64 11.72
N GLN A 101 5.73 3.38 12.07
CA GLN A 101 6.27 3.04 13.39
C GLN A 101 7.77 2.82 13.26
N ASP A 102 8.55 3.51 14.07
CA ASP A 102 10.01 3.34 14.08
C ASP A 102 10.45 2.13 14.92
N LYS A 103 11.76 1.88 14.90
CA LYS A 103 12.38 0.74 15.59
C LYS A 103 12.24 0.83 17.12
N ASP A 104 12.10 2.03 17.64
CA ASP A 104 11.97 2.34 19.07
C ASP A 104 10.49 2.41 19.49
N GLN A 105 9.59 1.92 18.63
CA GLN A 105 8.14 1.85 18.81
C GLN A 105 7.41 3.20 18.85
N ASN A 106 8.06 4.30 18.47
CA ASN A 106 7.37 5.57 18.33
C ASN A 106 6.50 5.53 17.07
N LEU A 107 5.26 6.00 17.20
CA LEU A 107 4.35 6.13 16.06
C LEU A 107 4.48 7.54 15.49
N TRP A 108 5.02 7.62 14.28
CA TRP A 108 5.09 8.84 13.49
C TRP A 108 3.79 9.02 12.73
N ILE A 109 3.25 10.23 12.78
CA ILE A 109 1.97 10.60 12.20
C ILE A 109 2.22 11.80 11.30
N GLY A 110 2.22 11.54 10.00
CA GLY A 110 2.25 12.59 8.99
C GLY A 110 0.87 13.21 8.89
N THR A 111 0.79 14.53 9.01
CA THR A 111 -0.45 15.27 8.95
C THR A 111 -0.43 16.29 7.82
N PHE A 112 -1.54 17.00 7.62
CA PHE A 112 -1.60 18.09 6.66
C PHE A 112 -0.64 19.25 7.00
N ASN A 113 -0.40 19.53 8.29
CA ASN A 113 0.46 20.64 8.75
C ASN A 113 1.56 20.19 9.72
N GLY A 114 2.35 19.20 9.30
CA GLY A 114 3.53 18.75 10.03
C GLY A 114 3.45 17.29 10.45
N ILE A 115 4.32 16.91 11.38
CA ILE A 115 4.44 15.55 11.89
C ILE A 115 4.22 15.54 13.39
N SER A 116 3.37 14.65 13.88
CA SER A 116 3.26 14.34 15.32
C SER A 116 3.93 13.00 15.59
N ILE A 117 4.68 12.91 16.67
CA ILE A 117 5.29 11.66 17.14
C ILE A 117 4.62 11.27 18.44
N TRP A 118 3.98 10.12 18.45
CA TRP A 118 3.40 9.54 19.64
C TRP A 118 4.42 8.65 20.34
N LYS A 119 4.72 8.99 21.60
CA LYS A 119 5.66 8.29 22.46
C LYS A 119 5.10 8.24 23.88
N GLN A 120 4.90 7.04 24.40
CA GLN A 120 4.48 6.80 25.80
C GLN A 120 3.27 7.66 26.24
N GLY A 121 2.24 7.77 25.40
CA GLY A 121 1.03 8.52 25.75
C GLY A 121 1.07 10.01 25.44
N ARG A 122 2.14 10.53 24.83
CA ARG A 122 2.31 11.97 24.57
C ARG A 122 2.70 12.25 23.13
N PHE A 123 2.27 13.41 22.62
CA PHE A 123 2.67 13.92 21.31
C PHE A 123 3.86 14.86 21.40
N ARG A 124 4.78 14.71 20.44
CA ARG A 124 5.81 15.69 20.11
C ARG A 124 5.63 16.14 18.67
N ASN A 125 5.51 17.43 18.44
CA ASN A 125 5.18 17.98 17.12
C ASN A 125 6.40 18.60 16.43
N ILE A 126 6.49 18.39 15.11
CA ILE A 126 7.50 18.98 14.23
C ILE A 126 6.77 19.62 13.06
N THR A 127 6.84 20.95 12.99
CA THR A 127 6.16 21.75 11.95
C THR A 127 7.12 22.40 10.98
N MET A 128 8.43 22.34 11.24
CA MET A 128 9.46 23.03 10.48
C MET A 128 10.66 22.14 10.18
N ALA A 129 11.21 22.29 8.98
CA ALA A 129 12.54 21.83 8.60
C ALA A 129 13.44 23.06 8.37
N GLY A 130 14.20 23.44 9.39
CA GLY A 130 14.90 24.74 9.40
C GLY A 130 13.90 25.89 9.40
N LYS A 131 13.86 26.67 8.32
CA LYS A 131 12.91 27.78 8.13
C LYS A 131 11.72 27.44 7.23
N ILE A 132 11.62 26.18 6.81
CA ILE A 132 10.63 25.72 5.84
C ILE A 132 9.49 24.99 6.56
N PRO A 133 8.23 25.43 6.42
CA PRO A 133 7.08 24.71 6.93
C PRO A 133 6.97 23.30 6.34
N ILE A 134 6.63 22.34 7.19
CA ILE A 134 6.31 20.96 6.80
C ILE A 134 4.81 20.88 6.60
N GLU A 135 4.41 20.61 5.36
CA GLU A 135 3.00 20.53 4.95
C GLU A 135 2.81 19.27 4.12
N ARG A 136 1.60 18.70 4.20
CA ARG A 136 1.12 17.57 3.40
C ARG A 136 2.05 16.35 3.44
N VAL A 137 2.15 15.74 4.61
CA VAL A 137 3.00 14.56 4.81
C VAL A 137 2.27 13.28 4.39
N PHE A 138 2.35 12.92 3.11
CA PHE A 138 1.54 11.86 2.50
C PHE A 138 2.13 10.45 2.59
N GLY A 139 3.44 10.34 2.75
CA GLY A 139 4.14 9.06 2.74
C GLY A 139 5.29 9.06 3.72
N MET A 140 5.46 7.96 4.41
CA MET A 140 6.56 7.75 5.34
C MET A 140 7.05 6.31 5.27
N THR A 141 8.35 6.12 5.46
CA THR A 141 8.94 4.80 5.51
C THR A 141 10.14 4.80 6.44
N GLN A 142 10.33 3.70 7.18
CA GLN A 142 11.57 3.46 7.90
C GLN A 142 12.53 2.69 6.99
N THR A 143 13.72 3.22 6.79
CA THR A 143 14.79 2.52 6.07
C THR A 143 15.51 1.54 7.00
N ARG A 144 16.17 0.53 6.42
CA ARG A 144 16.93 -0.50 7.17
C ARG A 144 17.98 0.04 8.14
N ASP A 145 18.50 1.24 7.88
CA ASP A 145 19.45 1.93 8.76
C ASP A 145 18.78 2.65 9.95
N GLY A 146 17.47 2.50 10.10
CA GLY A 146 16.67 3.05 11.18
C GLY A 146 16.15 4.47 10.95
N ARG A 147 16.55 5.15 9.88
CA ARG A 147 16.07 6.50 9.56
C ARG A 147 14.62 6.50 9.12
N ILE A 148 13.90 7.57 9.43
CA ILE A 148 12.55 7.81 8.92
C ILE A 148 12.64 8.80 7.77
N TRP A 149 12.06 8.40 6.64
CA TRP A 149 11.92 9.23 5.46
C TRP A 149 10.47 9.60 5.29
N ALA A 150 10.20 10.87 5.00
CA ALA A 150 8.85 11.37 4.85
C ALA A 150 8.74 12.30 3.63
N THR A 151 7.71 12.11 2.83
CA THR A 151 7.37 13.06 1.76
C THR A 151 6.67 14.27 2.34
N CYS A 152 6.89 15.45 1.74
CA CYS A 152 6.14 16.64 2.05
C CYS A 152 5.96 17.50 0.79
N GLU A 153 5.17 18.56 0.90
CA GLU A 153 4.91 19.51 -0.18
C GLU A 153 6.21 20.01 -0.85
N LYS A 154 7.24 20.27 -0.05
CA LYS A 154 8.47 20.94 -0.47
C LYS A 154 9.67 20.00 -0.68
N GLY A 155 9.44 18.68 -0.70
CA GLY A 155 10.47 17.69 -0.97
C GLY A 155 10.48 16.54 0.04
N LEU A 156 11.64 15.92 0.21
CA LEU A 156 11.81 14.70 1.01
C LEU A 156 12.56 15.00 2.30
N LEU A 157 11.94 14.67 3.41
CA LEU A 157 12.49 14.80 4.76
C LEU A 157 13.20 13.50 5.17
N VAL A 158 14.31 13.65 5.90
CA VAL A 158 14.95 12.56 6.63
C VAL A 158 15.14 12.90 8.09
N PHE A 159 14.78 11.96 8.95
CA PHE A 159 14.95 12.02 10.39
C PHE A 159 15.93 10.92 10.81
N LYS A 160 16.96 11.29 11.58
CA LYS A 160 17.88 10.31 12.17
C LYS A 160 17.21 9.50 13.28
N ASN A 161 16.38 10.18 14.07
CA ASN A 161 15.57 9.61 15.13
C ASN A 161 14.43 10.57 15.50
N ALA A 162 13.62 10.14 16.48
CA ALA A 162 12.47 10.86 17.00
C ALA A 162 12.79 12.08 17.86
N GLU A 163 14.05 12.51 18.00
CA GLU A 163 14.44 13.67 18.82
C GLU A 163 15.18 14.75 18.00
N THR A 164 15.84 14.35 16.90
CA THR A 164 16.59 15.26 16.04
C THR A 164 15.71 15.98 15.01
N PRO A 165 16.02 17.23 14.64
CA PRO A 165 15.35 17.91 13.55
C PRO A 165 15.63 17.23 12.19
N PRO A 166 14.71 17.36 11.21
CA PRO A 166 14.90 16.76 9.90
C PRO A 166 15.90 17.52 9.03
N THR A 167 16.46 16.81 8.05
CA THR A 167 17.06 17.41 6.87
C THR A 167 16.07 17.33 5.71
N LEU A 168 16.00 18.36 4.86
CA LEU A 168 15.08 18.45 3.73
C LEU A 168 15.85 18.44 2.40
N TYR A 169 15.47 17.56 1.48
CA TYR A 169 15.97 17.49 0.11
C TYR A 169 14.90 17.97 -0.87
N GLN A 170 15.23 18.98 -1.69
CA GLN A 170 14.23 19.69 -2.49
C GLN A 170 14.54 19.76 -3.98
N LEU A 171 15.75 19.39 -4.41
CA LEU A 171 16.23 19.64 -5.76
C LEU A 171 16.67 18.33 -6.41
N ASP A 172 16.36 18.17 -7.69
CA ASP A 172 16.82 17.06 -8.50
C ASP A 172 18.20 17.30 -9.13
N THR A 173 18.65 16.35 -9.95
CA THR A 173 19.94 16.43 -10.68
C THR A 173 20.03 17.59 -11.66
N GLU A 174 18.90 18.15 -12.09
CA GLU A 174 18.81 19.30 -12.99
C GLU A 174 18.60 20.62 -12.21
N ASN A 175 18.74 20.56 -10.88
CA ASN A 175 18.52 21.67 -9.97
C ASN A 175 17.08 22.21 -9.99
N GLN A 176 16.12 21.37 -10.40
CA GLN A 176 14.70 21.70 -10.40
C GLN A 176 14.04 21.32 -9.06
N PRO A 177 13.09 22.12 -8.55
CA PRO A 177 12.32 21.77 -7.37
C PRO A 177 11.54 20.47 -7.52
N VAL A 178 11.71 19.57 -6.56
CA VAL A 178 10.91 18.36 -6.39
C VAL A 178 9.86 18.63 -5.32
N THR A 179 8.60 18.75 -5.75
CA THR A 179 7.47 19.13 -4.89
C THR A 179 6.32 18.12 -5.00
N HIS A 180 5.33 18.29 -4.11
CA HIS A 180 4.10 17.50 -4.06
C HIS A 180 4.36 15.99 -4.01
N LEU A 181 5.31 15.57 -3.17
CA LEU A 181 5.66 14.17 -3.06
C LEU A 181 4.55 13.40 -2.33
N TRP A 182 4.23 12.21 -2.82
CA TRP A 182 3.18 11.34 -2.30
C TRP A 182 3.79 10.10 -1.64
N GLY A 183 4.27 9.15 -2.44
CA GLY A 183 4.81 7.89 -1.95
C GLY A 183 6.31 7.94 -1.71
N VAL A 184 6.77 7.21 -0.71
CA VAL A 184 8.19 6.90 -0.49
C VAL A 184 8.33 5.46 -0.02
N CYS A 185 9.28 4.72 -0.60
CA CYS A 185 9.56 3.35 -0.19
C CYS A 185 11.03 2.98 -0.46
N GLN A 186 11.65 2.22 0.45
CA GLN A 186 13.02 1.77 0.25
C GLN A 186 13.10 0.56 -0.69
N THR A 187 13.89 0.68 -1.76
CA THR A 187 14.19 -0.41 -2.68
C THR A 187 15.02 -1.51 -2.01
N PRO A 188 15.06 -2.73 -2.58
CA PRO A 188 15.95 -3.79 -2.09
C PRO A 188 17.42 -3.37 -2.03
N SER A 189 17.88 -2.57 -3.00
CA SER A 189 19.25 -2.02 -3.10
C SER A 189 19.56 -0.92 -2.06
N GLY A 190 18.55 -0.45 -1.31
CA GLY A 190 18.73 0.54 -0.25
C GLY A 190 18.47 2.00 -0.65
N GLN A 191 18.22 2.23 -1.94
CA GLN A 191 17.79 3.52 -2.48
C GLN A 191 16.32 3.79 -2.12
N LEU A 192 15.84 5.00 -2.39
CA LEU A 192 14.43 5.35 -2.17
C LEU A 192 13.73 5.55 -3.49
N LEU A 193 12.60 4.87 -3.65
CA LEU A 193 11.65 5.18 -4.69
C LEU A 193 10.67 6.23 -4.14
N VAL A 194 10.49 7.32 -4.87
CA VAL A 194 9.71 8.48 -4.42
C VAL A 194 8.81 8.93 -5.56
N SER A 195 7.53 9.16 -5.32
CA SER A 195 6.62 9.64 -6.37
C SER A 195 6.07 11.02 -6.07
N ASN A 196 5.78 11.80 -7.12
CA ASN A 196 4.87 12.94 -7.05
C ASN A 196 3.67 12.73 -7.99
N THR A 197 2.84 13.76 -8.17
CA THR A 197 1.65 13.70 -9.05
C THR A 197 1.98 13.31 -10.50
N TYR A 198 3.18 13.64 -10.99
CA TYR A 198 3.52 13.57 -12.41
C TYR A 198 4.70 12.65 -12.72
N LYS A 199 5.55 12.36 -11.73
CA LYS A 199 6.85 11.74 -11.91
C LYS A 199 7.15 10.74 -10.81
N LEU A 200 7.96 9.74 -11.19
CA LEU A 200 8.61 8.80 -10.30
C LEU A 200 10.09 9.15 -10.24
N PHE A 201 10.66 9.13 -9.05
CA PHE A 201 12.06 9.44 -8.81
C PHE A 201 12.73 8.29 -8.06
N LEU A 202 13.99 8.04 -8.43
CA LEU A 202 14.93 7.35 -7.59
C LEU A 202 15.71 8.40 -6.80
N PHE A 203 15.72 8.29 -5.48
CA PHE A 203 16.55 9.10 -4.62
C PHE A 203 17.70 8.25 -4.09
N ASP A 204 18.91 8.66 -4.45
CA ASP A 204 20.16 8.01 -4.05
C ASP A 204 21.27 9.06 -3.87
N LYS A 205 22.16 8.85 -2.90
CA LYS A 205 23.28 9.75 -2.59
C LYS A 205 22.87 11.23 -2.53
N ASN A 206 21.73 11.50 -1.87
CA ASN A 206 21.16 12.84 -1.70
C ASN A 206 20.67 13.54 -2.98
N ARG A 207 20.42 12.80 -4.07
CA ARG A 207 19.93 13.35 -5.33
C ARG A 207 18.74 12.58 -5.86
N PHE A 208 17.79 13.30 -6.45
CA PHE A 208 16.70 12.71 -7.23
C PHE A 208 17.10 12.51 -8.68
N SER A 209 16.68 11.39 -9.26
CA SER A 209 16.77 11.10 -10.68
C SER A 209 15.44 10.55 -11.16
N GLU A 210 14.88 11.13 -12.22
CA GLU A 210 13.59 10.70 -12.75
C GLU A 210 13.67 9.29 -13.33
N ILE A 211 12.70 8.45 -12.98
CA ILE A 211 12.45 7.15 -13.61
C ILE A 211 11.35 7.33 -14.65
N LYS A 212 11.64 6.89 -15.87
CA LYS A 212 10.75 6.98 -17.02
C LYS A 212 10.44 5.59 -17.54
N TYR A 213 9.35 5.47 -18.29
CA TYR A 213 9.10 4.31 -19.12
C TYR A 213 10.21 4.14 -20.18
N PRO A 214 10.38 2.93 -20.76
CA PRO A 214 11.34 2.71 -21.83
C PRO A 214 11.13 3.61 -23.07
N ASN A 215 9.91 4.09 -23.29
CA ASN A 215 9.57 5.04 -24.36
C ASN A 215 9.90 6.51 -24.01
N GLY A 216 10.46 6.78 -22.82
CA GLY A 216 10.83 8.11 -22.35
C GLY A 216 9.73 8.91 -21.66
N GLN A 217 8.51 8.38 -21.52
CA GLN A 217 7.42 9.06 -20.82
C GLN A 217 7.60 9.00 -19.30
N SER A 218 7.14 10.03 -18.60
CA SER A 218 7.14 10.08 -17.13
C SER A 218 6.15 9.06 -16.54
N VAL A 219 6.49 8.55 -15.36
CA VAL A 219 5.67 7.57 -14.63
C VAL A 219 4.85 8.28 -13.56
N GLU A 220 3.53 8.28 -13.73
CA GLU A 220 2.59 8.85 -12.77
C GLU A 220 2.22 7.81 -11.70
N ALA A 221 3.00 7.79 -10.63
CA ALA A 221 2.89 6.80 -9.57
C ALA A 221 2.05 7.30 -8.37
N ARG A 222 0.94 6.63 -8.12
CA ARG A 222 0.02 6.95 -7.02
C ARG A 222 0.42 6.31 -5.69
N CYS A 223 0.85 5.06 -5.73
CA CYS A 223 1.28 4.32 -4.54
C CYS A 223 2.50 3.47 -4.85
N LEU A 224 3.35 3.30 -3.84
CA LEU A 224 4.57 2.51 -3.90
C LEU A 224 4.50 1.43 -2.83
N VAL A 225 4.70 0.18 -3.22
CA VAL A 225 4.59 -0.96 -2.32
C VAL A 225 5.82 -1.84 -2.51
N ARG A 226 6.36 -2.34 -1.40
CA ARG A 226 7.42 -3.33 -1.41
C ARG A 226 6.91 -4.66 -0.89
N LEU A 227 7.16 -5.72 -1.66
CA LEU A 227 6.84 -7.11 -1.30
C LEU A 227 8.14 -7.93 -1.35
N GLY A 228 8.85 -7.99 -0.23
CA GLY A 228 10.16 -8.64 -0.15
C GLY A 228 11.19 -7.97 -1.08
N ASN A 229 11.55 -8.65 -2.17
CA ASN A 229 12.47 -8.15 -3.19
C ASN A 229 11.76 -7.50 -4.40
N GLN A 230 10.42 -7.56 -4.44
CA GLN A 230 9.63 -6.96 -5.51
C GLN A 230 9.16 -5.56 -5.11
N MET A 231 9.14 -4.65 -6.08
CA MET A 231 8.62 -3.30 -5.93
C MET A 231 7.44 -3.13 -6.88
N LEU A 232 6.27 -2.81 -6.35
CA LEU A 232 5.07 -2.56 -7.12
C LEU A 232 4.73 -1.07 -7.10
N ILE A 233 4.30 -0.57 -8.24
CA ILE A 233 3.88 0.83 -8.44
C ILE A 233 2.45 0.81 -8.95
N GLY A 234 1.53 1.40 -8.19
CA GLY A 234 0.18 1.69 -8.68
C GLY A 234 0.17 3.01 -9.44
N THR A 235 -0.45 3.04 -10.61
CA THR A 235 -0.57 4.25 -11.47
C THR A 235 -2.03 4.64 -11.67
N TYR A 236 -2.29 5.85 -12.15
CA TYR A 236 -3.65 6.31 -12.45
C TYR A 236 -4.30 5.57 -13.62
N GLU A 237 -3.58 5.42 -14.72
CA GLU A 237 -4.16 4.96 -15.99
C GLU A 237 -3.58 3.63 -16.50
N GLN A 238 -2.40 3.24 -16.02
CA GLN A 238 -1.61 2.14 -16.60
C GLN A 238 -1.60 0.89 -15.73
N GLY A 239 -2.45 0.87 -14.69
CA GLY A 239 -2.56 -0.24 -13.75
C GLY A 239 -1.34 -0.36 -12.84
N VAL A 240 -0.86 -1.59 -12.66
CA VAL A 240 0.22 -1.92 -11.73
C VAL A 240 1.50 -2.23 -12.50
N LEU A 241 2.58 -1.55 -12.13
CA LEU A 241 3.92 -1.79 -12.66
C LEU A 241 4.77 -2.55 -11.65
N ASP A 242 5.69 -3.35 -12.17
CA ASP A 242 6.84 -3.87 -11.46
C ASP A 242 8.03 -2.93 -11.66
N TYR A 243 8.79 -2.68 -10.59
CA TYR A 243 10.06 -1.97 -10.66
C TYR A 243 11.22 -2.91 -10.34
N LYS A 244 12.14 -3.03 -11.29
CA LYS A 244 13.32 -3.88 -11.15
C LYS A 244 14.53 -3.22 -11.81
N ALA A 245 15.61 -3.08 -11.04
CA ALA A 245 16.91 -2.58 -11.52
C ALA A 245 16.83 -1.26 -12.32
N GLY A 246 15.97 -0.32 -11.89
CA GLY A 246 15.83 0.99 -12.56
C GLY A 246 14.80 1.00 -13.69
N THR A 247 14.23 -0.13 -14.07
CA THR A 247 13.21 -0.23 -15.12
C THR A 247 11.83 -0.46 -14.51
N VAL A 248 10.82 0.20 -15.09
CA VAL A 248 9.41 -0.07 -14.81
C VAL A 248 8.78 -0.85 -15.96
N THR A 249 8.02 -1.89 -15.63
CA THR A 249 7.32 -2.73 -16.61
C THR A 249 5.91 -3.05 -16.10
N PRO A 250 4.87 -3.05 -16.95
CA PRO A 250 3.54 -3.49 -16.55
C PRO A 250 3.58 -4.93 -15.99
N LEU A 251 2.99 -5.15 -14.81
CA LEU A 251 2.95 -6.48 -14.18
C LEU A 251 1.99 -7.42 -14.92
N TYR A 252 0.94 -6.87 -15.53
CA TYR A 252 -0.01 -7.61 -16.37
C TYR A 252 -0.28 -6.82 -17.65
N ALA A 253 0.16 -7.35 -18.79
CA ALA A 253 -0.07 -6.70 -20.08
C ALA A 253 -1.46 -7.02 -20.69
N SER A 254 -2.34 -7.80 -20.04
CA SER A 254 -3.43 -8.44 -20.81
C SER A 254 -4.74 -8.88 -20.14
N ILE A 255 -5.09 -8.61 -18.87
CA ILE A 255 -6.35 -9.20 -18.31
C ILE A 255 -7.20 -8.30 -17.41
N LEU A 256 -6.94 -6.99 -17.27
CA LEU A 256 -7.92 -6.12 -16.58
C LEU A 256 -8.22 -4.88 -17.42
N PRO A 257 -9.52 -4.55 -17.65
CA PRO A 257 -9.88 -3.32 -18.33
C PRO A 257 -9.34 -2.11 -17.55
N LEU A 258 -8.79 -1.16 -18.29
CA LEU A 258 -7.96 0.00 -17.91
C LEU A 258 -8.53 0.94 -16.81
N ASN A 259 -9.71 0.68 -16.23
CA ASN A 259 -10.47 1.68 -15.46
C ASN A 259 -10.75 1.33 -13.98
N CYS A 260 -10.03 0.37 -13.36
CA CYS A 260 -10.45 -0.17 -12.05
C CYS A 260 -9.45 -0.11 -10.88
N VAL A 261 -8.27 0.53 -10.98
CA VAL A 261 -7.30 0.55 -9.87
C VAL A 261 -7.10 1.97 -9.33
N TYR A 262 -8.05 2.44 -8.50
CA TYR A 262 -8.01 3.77 -7.87
C TYR A 262 -7.16 3.84 -6.58
N SER A 263 -6.82 2.69 -6.00
CA SER A 263 -5.90 2.54 -4.87
C SER A 263 -5.60 1.05 -4.68
N ILE A 264 -4.32 0.67 -4.56
CA ILE A 264 -3.98 -0.56 -3.83
C ILE A 264 -3.81 -0.12 -2.37
N SER A 265 -4.92 -0.08 -1.63
CA SER A 265 -4.86 -0.04 -0.17
C SER A 265 -4.45 -1.44 0.28
N LEU A 266 -3.14 -1.69 0.33
CA LEU A 266 -2.64 -2.94 0.85
C LEU A 266 -2.80 -2.91 2.37
N LEU A 267 -3.66 -3.78 2.89
CA LEU A 267 -3.67 -4.10 4.31
C LEU A 267 -2.42 -4.97 4.55
N ILE A 268 -1.27 -4.35 4.81
CA ILE A 268 -0.17 -5.03 5.50
C ILE A 268 -0.22 -4.58 6.95
N THR A 269 -0.66 -5.50 7.80
CA THR A 269 -0.33 -5.50 9.22
C THR A 269 0.55 -6.72 9.48
N ALA A 270 1.73 -6.46 10.05
CA ALA A 270 2.81 -7.38 10.41
C ALA A 270 3.56 -8.05 9.23
N SER A 271 4.87 -8.22 9.23
CA SER A 271 6.01 -7.71 10.00
C SER A 271 7.21 -8.43 9.39
N ASP A 272 8.25 -7.71 8.96
CA ASP A 272 9.54 -8.34 8.64
C ASP A 272 10.16 -8.86 9.95
N CYS A 273 9.78 -10.07 10.32
CA CYS A 273 10.44 -10.94 11.29
C CYS A 273 10.25 -12.37 10.80
N GLY A 274 11.17 -12.84 9.95
CA GLY A 274 11.49 -14.26 9.74
C GLY A 274 10.35 -15.21 9.36
N TRP A 275 10.41 -15.72 8.12
CA TRP A 275 9.88 -17.02 7.70
C TRP A 275 8.36 -17.25 7.79
N GLN A 276 7.66 -16.98 6.68
CA GLN A 276 6.66 -17.82 5.98
C GLN A 276 5.59 -16.93 5.29
N PRO A 277 5.12 -17.27 4.07
CA PRO A 277 4.15 -16.45 3.35
C PRO A 277 2.72 -16.83 3.76
N THR A 278 2.11 -16.08 4.67
CA THR A 278 0.67 -16.21 4.96
C THR A 278 -0.12 -15.06 4.34
N ARG A 279 -0.83 -15.38 3.25
CA ARG A 279 -2.05 -14.76 2.69
C ARG A 279 -2.13 -13.22 2.74
N ALA A 280 -1.88 -12.59 1.60
CA ALA A 280 -2.22 -11.19 1.36
C ALA A 280 -3.74 -10.97 1.49
N LEU A 281 -4.16 -10.19 2.49
CA LEU A 281 -5.54 -9.71 2.61
C LEU A 281 -5.63 -8.40 1.82
N PHE A 282 -6.29 -8.45 0.66
CA PHE A 282 -6.62 -7.25 -0.11
C PHE A 282 -7.86 -6.60 0.50
N VAL A 283 -7.70 -5.42 1.14
CA VAL A 283 -8.85 -4.62 1.55
C VAL A 283 -9.09 -3.55 0.49
N LEU A 284 -10.09 -3.80 -0.37
CA LEU A 284 -10.64 -2.80 -1.28
C LEU A 284 -11.36 -1.73 -0.48
N ILE A 285 -10.67 -0.63 -0.16
CA ILE A 285 -11.33 0.58 0.32
C ILE A 285 -11.91 1.28 -0.90
N LYS A 286 -13.22 1.12 -1.12
CA LYS A 286 -13.96 1.88 -2.12
C LYS A 286 -14.11 3.32 -1.63
N ALA A 287 -13.12 4.17 -1.92
CA ALA A 287 -13.29 5.61 -1.77
C ALA A 287 -14.29 6.08 -2.84
N LYS A 288 -15.44 6.61 -2.40
CA LYS A 288 -16.41 7.26 -3.29
C LYS A 288 -15.75 8.56 -3.79
N PRO A 289 -15.71 8.84 -5.10
CA PRO A 289 -15.15 10.10 -5.59
C PRO A 289 -16.00 11.27 -5.06
N PRO A 290 -15.38 12.43 -4.74
CA PRO A 290 -16.13 13.67 -4.70
C PRO A 290 -16.61 13.97 -6.12
N TYR A 291 -17.82 14.52 -6.25
CA TYR A 291 -18.27 15.12 -7.50
C TYR A 291 -17.29 16.18 -7.98
#